data_AF-A0A7Z0SIL2-F1
#
_entry.id   AF-A0A7Z0SIL2-F1
#
_cell.length_a   1.000
_cell.length_b   1.000
_cell.length_c   1.000
_cell.angle_alpha   90.00
_cell.angle_beta   90.00
_cell.angle_gamma   90.00
#
_symmetry.space_group_name_H-M   'P 1'
#
loop_
_entity.id
_entity.type
_entity.pdbx_description
1 polymer ?
#
loop_
_entity_poly.entity_id
_entity_poly.type
_entity_poly.pdbx_seq_one_letter_code
_entity_poly.pdbx_strand_id
1 'polypeptide(L)'
;MAAFLPALKVALPYITQIVTATLPMFTAKSAEGKADEVMPQQIRELQAAVTQNAESVKGLALQLKETIEGIDAAALGLQRQIVLLKRLAVFSVLVAVVAVGVAVWVVTRG
;
A
#
# COMPACT_ATOMS: atom_id res chain seq x y z
N MET A 1 -6.67 61.01 20.21
CA MET A 1 -6.26 60.72 21.60
C MET A 1 -5.58 59.36 21.64
N ALA A 2 -4.24 59.33 21.62
CA ALA A 2 -3.46 58.10 21.70
C ALA A 2 -3.37 57.62 23.16
N ALA A 3 -4.48 57.09 23.68
CA ALA A 3 -4.63 56.64 25.07
C ALA A 3 -3.80 55.38 25.41
N PHE A 4 -3.13 54.77 24.43
CA PHE A 4 -2.28 53.59 24.61
C PHE A 4 -0.82 53.92 24.97
N LEU A 5 -0.37 55.16 24.77
CA LEU A 5 1.02 55.58 25.05
C LEU A 5 1.43 55.41 26.53
N PRO A 6 0.59 55.78 27.53
CA PRO A 6 0.94 55.58 28.94
C PRO A 6 0.99 54.09 29.31
N ALA A 7 0.03 53.30 28.82
CA ALA A 7 -0.02 51.86 29.05
C ALA A 7 1.19 51.14 28.44
N LEU A 8 1.58 51.54 27.22
CA LEU A 8 2.78 51.01 26.57
C LEU A 8 4.05 51.36 27.34
N LYS A 9 4.16 52.59 27.88
CA LYS A 9 5.33 53.04 28.65
C LYS A 9 5.47 52.30 29.99
N VAL A 10 4.34 51.91 30.60
CA VAL A 10 4.30 51.09 31.82
C VAL A 10 4.58 49.61 31.52
N ALA A 11 4.10 49.09 30.39
CA ALA A 11 4.32 47.70 29.98
C ALA A 11 5.72 47.45 29.38
N LEU A 12 6.36 48.48 28.82
CA LEU A 12 7.66 48.41 28.16
C LEU A 12 8.73 47.68 28.99
N PRO A 13 8.99 48.02 30.28
CA PRO A 13 9.98 47.33 31.10
C PRO A 13 9.67 45.84 31.29
N TYR A 14 8.39 45.45 31.39
CA TYR A 14 7.99 44.05 31.52
C TYR A 14 8.13 43.28 30.20
N ILE A 15 7.80 43.90 29.07
CA ILE A 15 8.03 43.32 27.75
C ILE A 15 9.54 43.12 27.53
N THR A 16 10.37 44.11 27.89
CA THR A 16 11.83 43.95 27.79
C THR A 16 12.36 42.85 28.70
N GLN A 17 11.83 42.68 29.92
CA GLN A 17 12.22 41.60 30.83
C GLN A 17 11.80 40.21 30.30
N ILE A 18 10.59 40.09 29.75
CA ILE A 18 10.10 38.84 29.15
C ILE A 18 10.93 38.49 27.91
N VAL A 19 11.20 39.48 27.04
CA VAL A 19 11.99 39.27 25.83
C VAL A 19 13.45 38.94 26.20
N THR A 20 14.08 39.65 27.13
CA THR A 20 15.46 39.32 27.56
C THR A 20 15.57 37.99 28.30
N ALA A 21 14.55 37.58 29.06
CA ALA A 21 14.53 36.28 29.73
C ALA A 21 14.28 35.11 28.77
N THR A 22 13.56 35.33 27.66
CA THR A 22 13.17 34.27 26.71
C THR A 22 14.05 34.21 25.45
N LEU A 23 14.71 35.31 25.06
CA LEU A 23 15.69 35.35 23.97
C LEU A 23 16.77 34.26 24.06
N PRO A 24 17.45 34.03 25.20
CA PRO A 24 18.43 32.95 25.30
C PRO A 24 17.79 31.57 25.16
N MET A 25 16.51 31.40 25.53
CA MET A 25 15.82 30.11 25.40
C MET A 25 15.46 29.78 23.94
N PHE A 26 15.21 30.80 23.10
CA PHE A 26 15.00 30.63 21.66
C PHE A 26 16.32 30.56 20.87
N THR A 27 17.37 31.27 21.29
CA THR A 27 18.68 31.30 20.59
C THR A 27 19.64 30.18 21.02
N ALA A 28 19.55 29.66 22.25
CA ALA A 28 20.44 28.59 22.73
C ALA A 28 20.23 27.24 22.04
N LYS A 29 19.15 27.06 21.27
CA LYS A 29 18.95 25.84 20.47
C LYS A 29 19.71 25.87 19.14
N SER A 30 20.19 27.04 18.70
CA SER A 30 20.77 27.23 17.36
C SER A 30 22.25 27.65 17.35
N ALA A 31 22.87 27.96 18.50
CA ALA A 31 24.20 28.56 18.48
C ALA A 31 25.39 27.58 18.41
N GLU A 32 25.49 26.50 19.19
CA GLU A 32 26.84 25.87 19.32
C GLU A 32 26.93 24.39 19.75
N GLY A 33 25.91 23.55 19.50
CA GLY A 33 26.09 22.12 19.83
C GLY A 33 25.02 21.11 19.43
N LYS A 34 23.87 21.54 18.89
CA LYS A 34 22.80 20.61 18.47
C LYS A 34 22.75 20.32 16.98
N ALA A 35 23.35 21.16 16.13
CA ALA A 35 23.38 20.88 14.69
C ALA A 35 24.27 19.68 14.35
N ASP A 36 25.35 19.46 15.12
CA ASP A 36 26.35 18.42 14.88
C ASP A 36 25.90 17.02 15.33
N GLU A 37 24.94 16.94 16.28
CA GLU A 37 24.33 15.66 16.72
C GLU A 37 23.04 15.32 15.98
N VAL A 38 22.27 16.31 15.51
CA VAL A 38 21.00 16.07 14.82
C VAL A 38 21.21 15.49 13.43
N MET A 39 22.28 15.88 12.73
CA MET A 39 22.62 15.34 11.40
C MET A 39 22.95 13.84 11.41
N PRO A 40 23.85 13.32 12.29
CA PRO A 40 24.11 11.89 12.39
C PRO A 40 22.90 11.10 12.90
N GLN A 41 22.03 11.71 13.71
CA GLN A 41 20.80 11.08 14.18
C GLN A 41 19.77 10.93 13.05
N GLN A 42 19.58 11.97 12.23
CA GLN A 42 18.75 11.90 11.02
C GLN A 42 19.29 10.90 9.98
N ILE A 43 20.62 10.80 9.82
CA ILE A 43 21.24 9.79 8.93
C ILE A 43 20.93 8.37 9.44
N ARG A 44 20.99 8.13 10.76
CA ARG A 44 20.63 6.83 11.35
C ARG A 44 19.15 6.51 11.14
N GLU A 45 18.26 7.48 11.33
CA GLU A 45 16.82 7.30 11.11
C GLU A 45 16.51 7.00 9.63
N LEU A 46 17.13 7.71 8.69
CA LEU A 46 16.99 7.44 7.25
C LEU A 46 17.55 6.06 6.88
N GLN A 47 18.70 5.67 7.43
CA GLN A 47 19.26 4.33 7.19
C GLN A 47 18.35 3.22 7.75
N ALA A 48 17.78 3.41 8.94
CA ALA A 48 16.81 2.48 9.52
C ALA A 48 15.55 2.39 8.65
N ALA A 49 14.99 3.53 8.23
CA ALA A 49 13.80 3.58 7.37
C ALA A 49 14.06 2.94 5.99
N VAL A 50 15.21 3.19 5.37
CA VAL A 50 15.59 2.58 4.09
C VAL A 50 15.77 1.07 4.24
N THR A 51 16.41 0.61 5.31
CA THR A 51 16.59 -0.84 5.57
C THR A 51 15.24 -1.52 5.78
N GLN A 52 14.37 -0.92 6.60
CA GLN A 52 13.04 -1.45 6.86
C GLN A 52 12.14 -1.45 5.61
N ASN A 53 12.24 -0.41 4.77
CA ASN A 53 11.53 -0.36 3.50
C ASN A 53 12.06 -1.41 2.51
N ALA A 54 13.37 -1.62 2.44
CA ALA A 54 13.97 -2.65 1.59
C ALA A 54 13.51 -4.05 2.00
N GLU A 55 13.46 -4.34 3.30
CA GLU A 55 12.90 -5.58 3.83
C GLU A 55 11.41 -5.74 3.49
N SER A 56 10.64 -4.66 3.64
CA SER A 56 9.20 -4.66 3.32
C SER A 56 8.94 -4.90 1.83
N VAL A 57 9.67 -4.22 0.94
CA VAL A 57 9.58 -4.44 -0.52
C VAL A 57 9.98 -5.87 -0.88
N LYS A 58 11.02 -6.42 -0.27
CA LYS A 58 11.41 -7.82 -0.46
C LYS A 58 10.30 -8.77 0.00
N GLY A 59 9.68 -8.50 1.14
CA GLY A 59 8.53 -9.26 1.64
C GLY A 59 7.36 -9.24 0.67
N LEU A 60 6.99 -8.06 0.17
CA LEU A 60 5.94 -7.89 -0.83
C LEU A 60 6.27 -8.63 -2.13
N ALA A 61 7.51 -8.58 -2.59
CA ALA A 61 7.94 -9.29 -3.80
C ALA A 61 7.83 -10.82 -3.63
N LEU A 62 8.16 -11.35 -2.45
CA LEU A 62 8.01 -12.77 -2.14
C LEU A 62 6.54 -13.19 -2.10
N GLN A 63 5.68 -12.41 -1.43
CA GLN A 63 4.24 -12.68 -1.38
C GLN A 63 3.60 -12.61 -2.77
N LEU A 64 4.01 -11.64 -3.59
CA LEU A 64 3.54 -11.52 -4.97
C LEU A 64 3.96 -12.74 -5.80
N LYS A 65 5.22 -13.18 -5.67
CA LYS A 65 5.70 -14.39 -6.34
C LYS A 65 4.86 -15.60 -5.95
N GLU A 66 4.63 -15.83 -4.67
CA GLU A 66 3.82 -16.94 -4.17
C GLU A 66 2.37 -16.86 -4.68
N THR A 67 1.81 -15.65 -4.73
CA THR A 67 0.46 -15.42 -5.27
C THR A 67 0.39 -15.74 -6.76
N ILE A 68 1.36 -15.31 -7.56
CA ILE A 68 1.42 -15.61 -9.00
C ILE A 68 1.58 -17.10 -9.23
N GLU A 69 2.48 -17.76 -8.50
CA GLU A 69 2.66 -19.23 -8.57
C GLU A 69 1.36 -19.98 -8.20
N GLY A 70 0.64 -19.49 -7.19
CA GLY A 70 -0.69 -20.01 -6.81
C GLY A 70 -1.74 -19.82 -7.91
N ILE A 71 -1.77 -18.64 -8.54
CA ILE A 71 -2.68 -18.35 -9.67
C ILE A 71 -2.38 -19.26 -10.87
N ASP A 72 -1.11 -19.44 -11.23
CA ASP A 72 -0.71 -20.31 -12.34
C ASP A 72 -1.11 -21.76 -12.08
N ALA A 73 -0.86 -22.27 -10.87
CA ALA A 73 -1.27 -23.61 -10.47
C ALA A 73 -2.80 -23.79 -10.55
N ALA A 74 -3.56 -22.81 -10.06
CA ALA A 74 -5.02 -22.83 -10.13
C ALA A 74 -5.53 -22.77 -11.58
N ALA A 75 -4.92 -21.94 -12.43
CA ALA A 75 -5.27 -21.83 -13.84
C ALA A 75 -5.04 -23.14 -14.60
N LEU A 76 -3.91 -23.81 -14.36
CA LEU A 76 -3.63 -25.14 -14.91
C LEU A 76 -4.67 -26.19 -14.45
N GLY A 77 -5.09 -26.12 -13.19
CA GLY A 77 -6.16 -26.95 -12.64
C GLY A 77 -7.49 -26.72 -13.37
N LEU A 78 -7.92 -25.46 -13.50
CA LEU A 78 -9.15 -25.08 -14.21
C LEU A 78 -9.12 -25.51 -15.68
N GLN A 79 -7.99 -25.32 -16.37
CA GLN A 79 -7.87 -25.67 -17.78
C GLN A 79 -8.09 -27.17 -18.02
N ARG A 80 -7.58 -28.04 -17.14
CA ARG A 80 -7.84 -29.48 -17.21
C ARG A 80 -9.33 -29.81 -17.03
N GLN A 81 -9.98 -29.18 -16.06
CA GLN A 81 -11.42 -29.39 -15.83
C GLN A 81 -12.26 -28.91 -17.02
N ILE A 82 -11.96 -27.73 -17.58
CA ILE A 82 -12.64 -27.21 -18.77
C ILE A 82 -12.50 -28.17 -19.96
N VAL A 83 -11.31 -28.72 -20.19
CA VAL A 83 -11.09 -29.71 -21.27
C VAL A 83 -11.94 -30.96 -21.05
N LEU A 84 -12.00 -31.48 -19.83
CA LEU A 84 -12.83 -32.64 -19.49
C LEU A 84 -14.32 -32.35 -19.67
N LEU A 85 -14.80 -31.23 -19.14
CA LEU A 85 -16.19 -30.79 -19.29
C LEU A 85 -16.57 -30.61 -20.76
N LYS A 86 -15.70 -29.96 -21.56
CA LYS A 86 -15.91 -29.78 -22.99
C LYS A 86 -16.00 -31.11 -23.72
N ARG A 87 -15.14 -32.09 -23.38
CA ARG A 87 -15.22 -33.44 -23.95
C ARG A 87 -16.54 -34.12 -23.60
N LEU A 88 -16.92 -34.10 -22.32
CA LEU A 88 -18.17 -34.70 -21.85
C LEU A 88 -19.40 -34.05 -22.53
N ALA A 89 -19.40 -32.73 -22.68
CA ALA A 89 -20.46 -32.01 -23.38
C ALA A 89 -20.55 -32.38 -24.86
N VAL A 90 -19.41 -32.55 -25.55
CA VAL A 90 -19.41 -33.02 -26.94
C VAL A 90 -19.95 -34.46 -27.02
N PHE A 91 -19.53 -35.34 -26.11
CA PHE A 91 -20.06 -36.71 -26.07
C PHE A 91 -21.57 -36.74 -25.83
N SER A 92 -22.08 -35.95 -24.89
CA SER A 92 -23.53 -35.92 -24.61
C SER A 92 -24.34 -35.40 -25.81
N VAL A 93 -23.84 -34.38 -26.52
CA VAL A 93 -24.46 -33.89 -27.75
C VAL A 93 -24.47 -34.95 -28.84
N LEU A 94 -23.34 -35.66 -29.06
CA LEU A 94 -23.28 -36.75 -30.04
C LEU A 94 -24.28 -37.85 -29.73
N VAL A 95 -24.35 -38.28 -28.47
CA VAL A 95 -25.30 -39.30 -28.01
C VAL A 95 -26.74 -38.84 -28.26
N ALA A 96 -27.07 -37.58 -27.93
CA ALA A 96 -28.39 -37.02 -28.17
C ALA A 96 -28.74 -36.97 -29.67
N VAL A 97 -27.80 -36.55 -30.53
CA VAL A 97 -28.00 -36.52 -31.99
C VAL A 97 -28.25 -37.93 -32.54
N VAL A 98 -27.48 -38.93 -32.10
CA VAL A 98 -27.69 -40.33 -32.51
C VAL A 98 -29.05 -40.83 -32.04
N ALA A 99 -29.44 -40.58 -30.79
CA ALA A 99 -30.73 -40.99 -30.25
C ALA A 99 -31.90 -40.38 -31.03
N VAL A 100 -31.84 -39.08 -31.33
CA VAL A 100 -32.84 -38.39 -32.16
C VAL A 100 -32.85 -38.96 -33.57
N GLY A 101 -31.69 -39.20 -34.18
CA GLY A 101 -31.59 -39.79 -35.52
C GLY A 101 -32.22 -41.19 -35.60
N VAL A 102 -31.98 -42.03 -34.60
CA VAL A 102 -32.60 -43.36 -34.49
C VAL A 102 -34.11 -43.23 -34.31
N ALA A 103 -34.58 -42.34 -33.45
CA ALA A 103 -36.02 -42.12 -33.22
C ALA A 103 -36.73 -41.69 -34.52
N VAL A 104 -36.16 -40.74 -35.27
CA VAL A 104 -36.70 -40.30 -36.57
C VAL A 104 -36.70 -41.46 -37.57
N TRP A 105 -35.61 -42.22 -37.66
CA TRP A 105 -35.52 -43.36 -38.57
C TRP A 105 -36.61 -44.41 -38.28
N VAL A 106 -36.82 -44.75 -37.01
CA VAL A 106 -37.86 -45.68 -36.57
C VAL A 106 -39.25 -45.16 -36.95
N VAL A 107 -39.54 -43.88 -36.70
CA VAL A 107 -40.84 -43.26 -37.04
C VAL A 107 -41.09 -43.21 -38.54
N THR A 108 -40.05 -43.05 -39.37
CA THR A 108 -40.21 -43.01 -40.83
C THR A 108 -40.30 -44.38 -41.51
N ARG A 109 -39.85 -45.45 -40.85
CA ARG A 109 -39.85 -46.82 -41.39
C ARG A 109 -40.87 -47.76 -40.74
N GLY A 110 -41.47 -47.38 -39.62
CA GLY A 110 -42.58 -48.08 -38.98
C GLY A 110 -43.92 -47.51 -39.44
#